data_AF-A0A9D9WYD4-F1
#
_entry.id   AF-A0A9D9WYD4-F1
#
_cell.length_a   1.000
_cell.length_b   1.000
_cell.length_c   1.000
_cell.angle_alpha   90.00
_cell.angle_beta   90.00
_cell.angle_gamma   90.00
#
_symmetry.space_group_name_H-M   'P 1'
#
loop_
_entity.id
_entity.type
_entity.pdbx_description
1 polymer ?
#
loop_
_entity_poly.entity_id
_entity_poly.type
_entity_poly.pdbx_seq_one_letter_code
_entity_poly.pdbx_strand_id
1 'polypeptide(L)'
;MMNSLKSNKVAGILTGLFGIAVAGFGAFGLAMVALQRMMMASAPPAPPHFEAMMRAVHETWITYLPFMIAGGVIFGVAGFYIYRGSSVARRIAQITAVLGIIWIFAYSIAAHRVIQTMTELPFAQGSAFQWAITIVNLILFLAFPVALLFVLSSPKDDPPA
;
A
#
# COMPACT_ATOMS: atom_id res chain seq x y z
N MET A 1 -26.90 -8.96 20.87
CA MET A 1 -26.29 -10.05 20.06
C MET A 1 -26.31 -9.81 18.55
N MET A 2 -27.44 -9.42 17.93
CA MET A 2 -27.55 -9.34 16.46
C MET A 2 -26.70 -8.22 15.80
N ASN A 3 -26.38 -7.13 16.52
CA ASN A 3 -25.51 -6.06 16.03
C ASN A 3 -24.02 -6.42 16.02
N SER A 4 -23.56 -7.22 16.99
CA SER A 4 -22.18 -7.71 17.11
C SER A 4 -21.76 -8.57 15.92
N LEU A 5 -22.64 -9.48 15.48
CA LEU A 5 -22.40 -10.34 14.32
C LEU A 5 -22.37 -9.55 13.00
N LYS A 6 -23.17 -8.49 12.87
CA LYS A 6 -23.16 -7.61 11.69
C LYS A 6 -21.85 -6.82 11.60
N SER A 7 -21.36 -6.27 12.73
CA SER A 7 -20.11 -5.51 12.80
C SER A 7 -18.88 -6.35 12.39
N ASN A 8 -18.76 -7.57 12.91
CA ASN A 8 -17.65 -8.47 12.55
C ASN A 8 -17.70 -8.92 11.08
N LYS A 9 -18.90 -9.16 10.54
CA LYS A 9 -19.05 -9.52 9.12
C LYS A 9 -18.61 -8.39 8.19
N VAL A 10 -19.07 -7.16 8.45
CA VAL A 10 -18.70 -5.99 7.65
C VAL A 10 -17.20 -5.72 7.75
N ALA A 11 -16.64 -5.71 8.96
CA ALA A 11 -15.20 -5.51 9.16
C ALA A 11 -14.37 -6.59 8.45
N GLY A 12 -14.80 -7.85 8.51
CA GLY A 12 -14.13 -8.96 7.84
C GLY A 12 -14.18 -8.87 6.32
N ILE A 13 -15.35 -8.55 5.75
CA ILE A 13 -15.51 -8.35 4.30
C ILE A 13 -14.64 -7.21 3.80
N LEU A 14 -14.70 -6.04 4.45
CA LEU A 14 -13.89 -4.89 4.06
C LEU A 14 -12.40 -5.24 4.14
N THR A 15 -11.94 -5.75 5.28
CA THR A 15 -10.53 -6.13 5.47
C THR A 15 -10.06 -7.15 4.42
N GLY A 16 -10.92 -8.13 4.11
CA GLY A 16 -10.62 -9.17 3.12
C GLY A 16 -10.51 -8.61 1.70
N LEU A 17 -11.53 -7.88 1.25
CA LEU A 17 -11.57 -7.28 -0.09
C LEU A 17 -10.42 -6.32 -0.32
N PHE A 18 -10.12 -5.49 0.68
CA PHE A 18 -9.01 -4.57 0.57
C PHE A 18 -7.66 -5.28 0.59
N GLY A 19 -7.48 -6.32 1.41
CA GLY A 19 -6.26 -7.12 1.38
C GLY A 19 -5.98 -7.70 0.00
N ILE A 20 -7.01 -8.26 -0.65
CA ILE A 20 -6.93 -8.77 -2.02
C ILE A 20 -6.59 -7.65 -3.01
N ALA A 21 -7.25 -6.50 -2.93
CA ALA A 21 -7.00 -5.37 -3.81
C ALA A 21 -5.56 -4.84 -3.68
N VAL A 22 -5.04 -4.72 -2.46
CA VAL A 22 -3.67 -4.28 -2.17
C VAL A 22 -2.64 -5.28 -2.71
N ALA A 23 -2.87 -6.58 -2.48
CA ALA A 23 -2.00 -7.62 -3.02
C ALA A 23 -2.01 -7.65 -4.55
N GLY A 24 -3.20 -7.52 -5.16
CA GLY A 24 -3.38 -7.44 -6.60
C GLY A 24 -2.67 -6.23 -7.21
N PHE A 25 -2.82 -5.05 -6.59
CA PHE A 25 -2.15 -3.83 -7.04
C PHE A 25 -0.62 -3.97 -6.96
N GLY A 26 -0.09 -4.58 -5.90
CA GLY A 26 1.35 -4.81 -5.76
C GLY A 26 1.91 -5.78 -6.78
N ALA A 27 1.19 -6.89 -7.00
CA ALA A 27 1.56 -7.87 -8.01
C ALA A 27 1.52 -7.26 -9.42
N PHE A 28 0.48 -6.48 -9.72
CA PHE A 28 0.35 -5.77 -11.00
C PHE A 28 1.47 -4.74 -11.19
N GLY A 29 1.82 -3.98 -10.16
CA GLY A 29 2.94 -3.03 -10.22
C GLY A 29 4.28 -3.72 -10.51
N LEU A 30 4.54 -4.87 -9.89
CA LEU A 30 5.74 -5.66 -10.19
C LEU A 30 5.72 -6.23 -11.61
N ALA A 31 4.56 -6.68 -12.10
CA ALA A 31 4.41 -7.14 -13.49
C ALA A 31 4.69 -6.02 -14.50
N MET A 32 4.22 -4.79 -14.21
CA MET A 32 4.51 -3.61 -15.02
C MET A 32 6.01 -3.29 -15.03
N VAL A 33 6.70 -3.38 -13.88
CA VAL A 33 8.16 -3.20 -13.83
C VAL A 33 8.88 -4.26 -14.65
N ALA A 34 8.47 -5.53 -14.57
CA ALA A 34 9.03 -6.60 -15.38
C ALA A 34 8.84 -6.33 -16.88
N LEU A 35 7.63 -5.93 -17.29
CA LEU A 35 7.33 -5.58 -18.67
C LEU A 35 8.17 -4.38 -19.15
N GLN A 36 8.26 -3.31 -18.36
CA GLN A 36 9.07 -2.14 -18.68
C GLN A 36 10.55 -2.49 -18.83
N ARG A 37 11.09 -3.36 -17.95
CA ARG A 37 12.47 -3.84 -18.07
C ARG A 37 12.70 -4.64 -19.36
N MET A 38 11.76 -5.50 -19.75
CA MET A 38 11.84 -6.23 -21.03
C MET A 38 11.79 -5.29 -22.24
N MET A 39 10.93 -4.28 -22.21
CA MET A 39 10.85 -3.27 -23.26
C MET A 39 12.14 -2.46 -23.37
N MET A 40 12.71 -2.01 -22.26
CA MET A 40 13.98 -1.26 -22.26
C MET A 40 15.16 -2.12 -22.75
N ALA A 41 15.17 -3.42 -22.45
CA ALA A 41 16.22 -4.33 -22.93
C ALA A 41 16.22 -4.54 -24.45
N SER A 42 15.08 -4.27 -25.11
CA SER A 42 14.89 -4.43 -26.56
C SER A 42 14.80 -3.08 -27.31
N ALA A 43 14.79 -1.97 -26.59
CA ALA A 43 14.75 -0.63 -27.16
C ALA A 43 16.17 -0.14 -27.50
N PRO A 44 16.31 0.85 -28.42
CA PRO A 44 17.56 1.57 -28.60
C PRO A 44 18.04 2.19 -27.27
N PRO A 45 19.36 2.42 -27.10
CA PRO A 45 19.88 3.05 -25.90
C PRO A 45 19.16 4.36 -25.60
N ALA A 46 18.51 4.42 -24.44
CA ALA A 46 17.85 5.63 -23.98
C ALA A 46 18.91 6.68 -23.56
N PRO A 47 18.53 7.97 -23.45
CA PRO A 47 19.39 8.97 -22.85
C PRO A 47 19.84 8.51 -21.44
N PRO A 48 21.13 8.67 -21.06
CA PRO A 48 21.66 8.16 -19.79
C PRO A 48 20.87 8.63 -18.54
N HIS A 49 20.32 9.85 -18.58
CA HIS A 49 19.50 10.41 -17.51
C HIS A 49 18.14 9.72 -17.37
N PHE A 50 17.52 9.34 -18.50
CA PHE A 50 16.24 8.62 -18.51
C PHE A 50 16.41 7.19 -17.97
N GLU A 51 17.48 6.51 -18.36
CA GLU A 51 17.78 5.17 -17.87
C GLU A 51 18.04 5.15 -16.36
N ALA A 52 18.83 6.10 -15.86
CA ALA A 52 19.08 6.26 -14.43
C ALA A 52 17.79 6.54 -13.63
N MET A 53 16.92 7.41 -14.17
CA MET A 53 15.61 7.70 -13.58
C MET A 53 14.72 6.46 -13.53
N MET A 54 14.55 5.76 -14.65
CA MET A 54 13.72 4.54 -14.73
C MET A 54 14.24 3.45 -13.81
N ARG A 55 15.56 3.29 -13.71
CA ARG A 55 16.19 2.36 -12.78
C ARG A 55 15.87 2.70 -11.32
N ALA A 56 15.96 3.97 -10.92
CA ALA A 56 15.64 4.40 -9.56
C ALA A 56 14.15 4.16 -9.21
N VAL A 57 13.24 4.39 -10.17
CA VAL A 57 11.82 4.05 -10.02
C VAL A 57 11.62 2.54 -9.86
N HIS A 58 12.24 1.73 -10.71
CA HIS A 58 12.14 0.27 -10.66
C HIS A 58 12.70 -0.30 -9.38
N GLU A 59 13.85 0.17 -8.91
CA GLU A 59 14.45 -0.24 -7.64
C GLU A 59 13.51 0.06 -6.47
N THR A 60 12.90 1.24 -6.44
CA THR A 60 11.88 1.58 -5.44
C THR A 60 10.71 0.59 -5.47
N TRP A 61 10.17 0.28 -6.65
CA TRP A 61 9.03 -0.63 -6.74
C TRP A 61 9.41 -2.06 -6.37
N ILE A 62 10.57 -2.56 -6.80
CA ILE A 62 11.07 -3.88 -6.45
C ILE A 62 11.32 -4.02 -4.95
N THR A 63 11.80 -2.96 -4.29
CA THR A 63 12.01 -2.96 -2.84
C THR A 63 10.69 -2.92 -2.07
N TYR A 64 9.76 -2.04 -2.42
CA TYR A 64 8.59 -1.76 -1.57
C TYR A 64 7.35 -2.59 -1.91
N LEU A 65 7.08 -2.93 -3.18
CA LEU A 65 5.86 -3.65 -3.57
C LEU A 65 5.75 -5.08 -3.01
N PRO A 66 6.82 -5.87 -2.82
CA PRO A 66 6.71 -7.20 -2.18
C PRO A 66 6.14 -7.13 -0.76
N PHE A 67 6.49 -6.11 0.02
CA PHE A 67 5.92 -5.90 1.35
C PHE A 67 4.43 -5.56 1.29
N MET A 68 4.02 -4.78 0.28
CA MET A 68 2.62 -4.47 0.05
C MET A 68 1.81 -5.73 -0.33
N ILE A 69 2.39 -6.62 -1.15
CA ILE A 69 1.77 -7.92 -1.47
C ILE A 69 1.63 -8.77 -0.21
N ALA A 70 2.70 -8.93 0.57
CA ALA A 70 2.68 -9.69 1.81
C ALA A 70 1.64 -9.14 2.80
N GLY A 71 1.61 -7.82 2.98
CA GLY A 71 0.62 -7.14 3.82
C GLY A 71 -0.82 -7.35 3.32
N GLY A 72 -1.04 -7.23 2.01
CA GLY A 72 -2.34 -7.48 1.38
C GLY A 72 -2.83 -8.92 1.58
N VAL A 73 -1.96 -9.92 1.42
CA VAL A 73 -2.29 -11.33 1.70
C VAL A 73 -2.65 -11.53 3.17
N ILE A 74 -1.86 -10.97 4.10
CA ILE A 74 -2.15 -11.03 5.54
C ILE A 74 -3.53 -10.42 5.83
N PHE A 75 -3.85 -9.27 5.25
CA PHE A 75 -5.17 -8.65 5.38
C PHE A 75 -6.30 -9.50 4.79
N GLY A 76 -6.09 -10.09 3.61
CA GLY A 76 -7.05 -10.98 2.97
C GLY A 76 -7.43 -12.15 3.89
N VAL A 77 -6.41 -12.82 4.41
CA VAL A 77 -6.55 -13.95 5.35
C VAL A 77 -7.18 -13.49 6.67
N ALA A 78 -6.71 -12.38 7.24
CA ALA A 78 -7.25 -11.84 8.48
C ALA A 78 -8.74 -11.46 8.33
N GLY A 79 -9.13 -10.86 7.21
CA GLY A 79 -10.52 -10.50 6.89
C GLY A 79 -11.44 -11.71 6.90
N PHE A 80 -11.02 -12.83 6.32
CA PHE A 80 -11.77 -14.08 6.36
C PHE A 80 -11.99 -14.60 7.79
N TYR A 81 -10.95 -14.56 8.64
CA TYR A 81 -11.07 -14.99 10.04
C TYR A 81 -11.86 -14.00 10.91
N ILE A 82 -11.78 -12.69 10.62
CA ILE A 82 -12.62 -11.67 11.29
C ILE A 82 -14.09 -11.87 10.93
N TYR A 83 -14.40 -12.20 9.67
CA TYR A 83 -15.75 -12.54 9.23
C TYR A 83 -16.33 -13.73 10.02
N ARG A 84 -15.47 -14.68 10.42
CA ARG A 84 -15.81 -15.82 11.30
C ARG A 84 -15.81 -15.47 12.80
N GLY A 85 -15.52 -14.22 13.18
CA GLY A 85 -15.58 -13.74 14.56
C GLY A 85 -14.25 -13.74 15.33
N SER A 86 -13.13 -14.13 14.71
CA SER A 86 -11.82 -14.23 15.40
C SER A 86 -11.33 -12.87 15.93
N SER A 87 -11.10 -12.79 17.25
CA SER A 87 -10.50 -11.62 17.90
C SER A 87 -9.00 -11.51 17.61
N VAL A 88 -8.30 -12.64 17.53
CA VAL A 88 -6.86 -12.69 17.21
C VAL A 88 -6.60 -12.15 15.81
N ALA A 89 -7.41 -12.54 14.82
CA ALA A 89 -7.28 -12.04 13.45
C ALA A 89 -7.50 -10.53 13.36
N ARG A 90 -8.41 -9.98 14.17
CA ARG A 90 -8.64 -8.52 14.27
C ARG A 90 -7.39 -7.79 14.80
N ARG A 91 -6.75 -8.32 15.85
CA ARG A 91 -5.50 -7.76 16.38
C ARG A 91 -4.36 -7.83 15.37
N ILE A 92 -4.23 -8.96 14.66
CA ILE A 92 -3.26 -9.09 13.57
C ILE A 92 -3.51 -8.03 12.51
N ALA A 93 -4.76 -7.85 12.06
CA ALA A 93 -5.10 -6.81 11.09
C ALA A 93 -4.78 -5.38 11.59
N GLN A 94 -5.00 -5.09 12.89
CA GLN A 94 -4.61 -3.80 13.48
C GLN A 94 -3.09 -3.59 13.44
N ILE A 95 -2.30 -4.61 13.83
CA ILE A 95 -0.84 -4.55 13.76
C ILE A 95 -0.39 -4.36 12.31
N THR A 96 -0.95 -5.12 11.37
CA THR A 96 -0.64 -4.98 9.94
C THR A 96 -1.01 -3.59 9.41
N ALA A 97 -2.09 -2.97 9.90
CA ALA A 97 -2.44 -1.60 9.52
C ALA A 97 -1.43 -0.57 10.02
N VAL A 98 -0.93 -0.72 11.25
CA VAL A 98 0.15 0.13 11.78
C VAL A 98 1.44 -0.06 10.99
N LEU A 99 1.82 -1.30 10.67
CA LEU A 99 2.97 -1.57 9.81
C LEU A 99 2.78 -1.00 8.40
N GLY A 100 1.54 -1.00 7.88
CA GLY A 100 1.17 -0.36 6.62
C GLY A 100 1.40 1.15 6.65
N ILE A 101 1.07 1.83 7.76
CA ILE A 101 1.36 3.26 7.93
C ILE A 101 2.88 3.51 7.86
N ILE A 102 3.68 2.71 8.57
CA ILE A 102 5.15 2.82 8.53
C ILE A 102 5.67 2.61 7.10
N TRP A 103 5.14 1.61 6.39
CA TRP A 103 5.47 1.35 4.99
C TRP A 103 5.14 2.54 4.09
N ILE A 104 3.97 3.18 4.27
CA ILE A 104 3.56 4.35 3.47
C ILE A 104 4.54 5.52 3.66
N PHE A 105 4.96 5.79 4.90
CA PHE A 105 5.96 6.83 5.16
C PHE A 105 7.31 6.48 4.51
N ALA A 106 7.78 5.25 4.66
CA ALA A 106 9.04 4.81 4.07
C ALA A 106 9.01 4.90 2.53
N TYR A 107 7.92 4.44 1.91
CA TYR A 107 7.71 4.54 0.47
C TYR A 107 7.63 5.99 -0.01
N SER A 108 6.92 6.86 0.72
CA SER A 108 6.78 8.28 0.36
C SER A 108 8.12 9.02 0.40
N ILE A 109 8.97 8.73 1.40
CA ILE A 109 10.33 9.27 1.48
C ILE A 109 11.20 8.76 0.33
N ALA A 110 11.14 7.46 0.02
CA ALA A 110 11.87 6.89 -1.10
C ALA A 110 11.43 7.50 -2.44
N ALA A 111 10.12 7.59 -2.68
CA ALA A 111 9.56 8.20 -3.88
C ALA A 111 9.94 9.68 -4.00
N HIS A 112 9.96 10.43 -2.90
CA HIS A 112 10.42 11.83 -2.90
C HIS A 112 11.88 11.94 -3.35
N ARG A 113 12.77 11.07 -2.86
CA ARG A 113 14.18 11.02 -3.30
C ARG A 113 14.31 10.69 -4.79
N VAL A 114 13.44 9.82 -5.31
CA VAL A 114 13.42 9.50 -6.75
C VAL A 114 12.90 10.68 -7.58
N ILE A 115 11.91 11.44 -7.10
CA ILE A 115 11.47 12.66 -7.81
C ILE A 115 12.60 13.70 -7.91
N GLN A 116 13.45 13.81 -6.88
CA GLN A 116 14.59 14.72 -6.90
C GLN A 116 15.62 14.38 -7.99
N THR A 117 15.72 13.11 -8.40
CA THR A 117 16.60 12.70 -9.50
C THR A 117 15.98 12.94 -10.88
N MET A 118 14.72 13.36 -10.97
CA MET A 118 14.04 13.70 -12.23
C MET A 118 14.38 15.15 -12.66
N THR A 119 15.58 15.36 -13.18
CA THR A 119 16.06 16.69 -13.62
C THR A 119 15.50 17.14 -14.96
N GLU A 120 14.97 16.20 -15.75
CA GLU A 120 14.39 16.42 -17.09
C GLU A 120 12.99 17.05 -17.06
N LEU A 121 12.34 17.14 -15.88
CA LEU A 121 11.02 17.72 -15.71
C LEU A 121 11.11 18.97 -14.83
N PRO A 122 11.28 20.18 -15.42
CA PRO A 122 11.51 21.41 -14.65
C PRO A 122 10.39 21.74 -13.67
N PHE A 123 9.13 21.39 -14.01
CA PHE A 123 8.00 21.56 -13.13
C PHE A 123 8.04 20.61 -11.92
N ALA A 124 8.68 19.44 -12.05
CA ALA A 124 8.85 18.46 -10.98
C ALA A 124 9.97 18.83 -10.00
N GLN A 125 10.82 19.81 -10.33
CA GLN A 125 11.92 20.31 -9.49
C GLN A 125 11.47 21.40 -8.50
N GLY A 126 10.28 21.99 -8.69
CA GLY A 126 9.74 22.99 -7.76
C GLY A 126 9.47 22.37 -6.39
N SER A 127 10.10 22.90 -5.34
CA SER A 127 9.93 22.39 -3.96
C SER A 127 8.47 22.35 -3.52
N ALA A 128 7.68 23.37 -3.89
CA ALA A 128 6.25 23.42 -3.63
C ALA A 128 5.48 22.27 -4.32
N PHE A 129 5.84 21.94 -5.56
CA PHE A 129 5.21 20.87 -6.32
C PHE A 129 5.58 19.49 -5.77
N GLN A 130 6.85 19.27 -5.43
CA GLN A 130 7.32 18.03 -4.81
C GLN A 130 6.60 17.77 -3.48
N TRP A 131 6.51 18.78 -2.61
CA TRP A 131 5.80 18.66 -1.35
C TRP A 131 4.29 18.47 -1.55
N ALA A 132 3.66 19.16 -2.50
CA ALA A 132 2.25 18.98 -2.80
C ALA A 132 1.95 17.54 -3.23
N ILE A 133 2.74 16.96 -4.15
CA ILE A 133 2.58 15.57 -4.58
C ILE A 133 2.83 14.59 -3.44
N THR A 134 3.89 14.80 -2.65
CA THR A 134 4.19 13.93 -1.49
C THR A 134 3.06 13.95 -0.47
N ILE A 135 2.51 15.13 -0.14
CA ILE A 135 1.39 15.28 0.80
C ILE A 135 0.12 14.63 0.25
N VAL A 136 -0.23 14.88 -1.03
CA VAL A 136 -1.41 14.27 -1.66
C VAL A 136 -1.29 12.75 -1.68
N ASN A 137 -0.13 12.20 -2.04
CA ASN A 137 0.11 10.77 -1.97
C ASN A 137 -0.02 10.24 -0.53
N LEU A 138 0.61 10.90 0.44
CA LEU A 138 0.49 10.51 1.86
C LEU A 138 -0.97 10.46 2.30
N ILE A 139 -1.77 11.49 2.00
CA ILE A 139 -3.19 11.53 2.36
C ILE A 139 -3.95 10.38 1.70
N LEU A 140 -3.77 10.15 0.39
CA LEU A 140 -4.47 9.09 -0.34
C LEU A 140 -4.09 7.70 0.18
N PHE A 141 -2.80 7.44 0.41
CA PHE A 141 -2.33 6.15 0.88
C PHE A 141 -2.66 5.93 2.37
N LEU A 142 -2.64 6.97 3.21
CA LEU A 142 -2.97 6.87 4.65
C LEU A 142 -4.48 6.75 4.91
N ALA A 143 -5.32 7.32 4.04
CA ALA A 143 -6.77 7.24 4.19
C ALA A 143 -7.24 5.79 4.37
N PHE A 144 -6.59 4.86 3.66
CA PHE A 144 -6.93 3.45 3.70
C PHE A 144 -6.64 2.75 5.05
N PRO A 145 -5.39 2.63 5.53
CA PRO A 145 -5.10 1.97 6.81
C PRO A 145 -5.72 2.71 8.00
N VAL A 146 -5.90 4.04 7.92
CA VAL A 146 -6.58 4.81 8.98
C VAL A 146 -8.07 4.47 9.04
N ALA A 147 -8.76 4.43 7.89
CA ALA A 147 -10.16 4.01 7.83
C ALA A 147 -10.32 2.56 8.30
N LEU A 148 -9.39 1.68 7.93
CA LEU A 148 -9.38 0.30 8.38
C LEU A 148 -9.19 0.19 9.89
N LEU A 149 -8.25 0.94 10.48
CA LEU A 149 -8.05 1.00 11.93
C LEU A 149 -9.30 1.47 12.66
N PHE A 150 -10.01 2.46 12.11
CA PHE A 150 -11.27 2.93 12.68
C PHE A 150 -12.32 1.81 12.70
N VAL A 151 -12.52 1.12 11.57
CA VAL A 151 -13.45 -0.03 11.46
C VAL A 151 -13.06 -1.19 12.38
N LEU A 152 -11.76 -1.46 12.51
CA LEU A 152 -11.23 -2.55 13.34
C LEU A 152 -11.25 -2.23 14.83
N SER A 153 -11.27 -0.95 15.22
CA SER A 153 -11.28 -0.51 16.62
C SER A 153 -12.69 -0.30 17.18
N SER A 154 -13.72 -0.35 16.34
CA SER A 154 -15.12 -0.31 16.79
C SER A 154 -15.41 -1.42 17.82
N PRO A 155 -16.18 -1.11 18.90
CA PRO A 155 -16.45 -2.06 19.98
C PRO A 155 -16.99 -3.39 19.46
N LYS A 156 -16.44 -4.48 19.98
CA LYS A 156 -17.15 -5.77 19.99
C LYS A 156 -18.09 -5.72 21.17
N ASP A 157 -19.40 -5.84 20.92
CA ASP A 157 -20.29 -6.33 21.97
C ASP A 157 -20.02 -7.83 22.11
N ASP A 158 -18.94 -8.18 22.82
CA ASP A 158 -18.73 -9.53 23.28
C ASP A 158 -19.80 -9.81 24.34
N PRO A 159 -20.49 -10.97 24.30
CA PRO A 159 -21.31 -11.39 25.45
C PRO A 159 -20.38 -11.47 26.67
N PRO A 160 -20.80 -11.01 27.86
CA PRO A 160 -20.02 -11.25 29.07
C PRO A 160 -19.77 -12.76 29.20
N ALA A 161 -18.53 -13.10 29.53
CA ALA A 161 -18.10 -14.48 29.82
C ALA A 161 -18.89 -15.08 30.98
#